data_AF-A0A0C2FE02-F1
#
_entry.id   AF-A0A0C2FE02-F1
#
_cell.length_a   1.000
_cell.length_b   1.000
_cell.length_c   1.000
_cell.angle_alpha   90.00
_cell.angle_beta   90.00
_cell.angle_gamma   90.00
#
_symmetry.space_group_name_H-M   'P 1'
#
loop_
_entity.id
_entity.type
_entity.pdbx_description
1 polymer ?
#
loop_
_entity_poly.entity_id
_entity_poly.type
_entity_poly.pdbx_seq_one_letter_code
_entity_poly.pdbx_strand_id
1 'polypeptide(L)'
;MILLLYFKFPVCLTYLACAIVAVMIVSMFLNALHKDIVNRSKAPVFDAAVLKQTLMNFKNMRIMLLVPLTVFNGVEQAFVAGIFTKAFVACGLGVSHIGFVCTAFGVADAICSLVFGPLIKLFGRMPLFVFGAVNNMLMIVTLMIWPLNPADKAILYVAGCVWGMADAVWNTQINGGPQG
;
A
#
# COMPACT_ATOMS: atom_id res chain seq x y z
N MET A 1 -19.95 11.48 -30.95
CA MET A 1 -19.38 12.66 -30.27
C MET A 1 -20.09 12.97 -28.94
N ILE A 2 -21.43 13.01 -28.89
CA ILE A 2 -22.22 13.28 -27.66
C ILE A 2 -22.01 12.23 -26.55
N LEU A 3 -21.90 10.94 -26.90
CA LEU A 3 -21.65 9.85 -25.94
C LEU A 3 -20.27 9.97 -25.23
N LEU A 4 -19.25 10.47 -25.94
CA LEU A 4 -17.91 10.69 -25.39
C LEU A 4 -17.87 11.90 -24.43
N LEU A 5 -18.67 12.94 -24.69
CA LEU A 5 -18.84 14.08 -23.78
C LEU A 5 -19.55 13.64 -22.50
N TYR A 6 -20.63 12.85 -22.61
CA TYR A 6 -21.37 12.32 -21.45
C TYR A 6 -20.52 11.43 -20.54
N PHE A 7 -19.51 10.74 -21.08
CA PHE A 7 -18.58 9.93 -20.27
C PHE A 7 -17.44 10.77 -19.67
N LYS A 8 -16.96 11.81 -20.36
CA LYS A 8 -15.86 12.68 -19.89
C LYS A 8 -16.25 13.58 -18.72
N PHE A 9 -17.42 14.22 -18.77
CA PHE A 9 -17.86 15.15 -17.71
C PHE A 9 -17.99 14.53 -16.30
N PRO A 10 -18.66 13.38 -16.09
CA PRO A 10 -18.79 12.78 -14.77
C PRO A 10 -17.43 12.30 -14.23
N VAL A 11 -16.55 11.81 -15.10
CA VAL A 11 -15.18 11.42 -14.72
C VAL A 11 -14.41 12.64 -14.22
N CYS A 12 -14.43 13.76 -14.95
CA CYS A 12 -13.84 15.02 -14.49
C CYS A 12 -14.40 15.48 -13.13
N LEU A 13 -15.72 15.33 -12.91
CA LEU A 13 -16.36 15.70 -11.65
C LEU A 13 -15.91 14.81 -10.48
N THR A 14 -15.79 13.50 -10.70
CA THR A 14 -15.27 12.57 -9.69
C THR A 14 -13.82 12.86 -9.34
N TYR A 15 -12.98 13.19 -10.32
CA TYR A 15 -11.59 13.59 -10.08
C TYR A 15 -11.49 14.89 -9.28
N LEU A 16 -12.32 15.89 -9.60
CA LEU A 16 -12.38 17.15 -8.83
C LEU A 16 -12.83 16.92 -7.39
N ALA A 17 -13.86 16.09 -7.17
CA ALA A 17 -14.31 15.74 -5.83
C ALA A 17 -13.21 15.02 -5.03
N CYS A 18 -12.53 14.05 -5.64
CA CYS A 18 -11.41 13.34 -5.02
C CYS A 18 -10.24 14.30 -4.70
N ALA A 19 -9.95 15.25 -5.59
CA ALA A 19 -8.91 16.26 -5.37
C ALA A 19 -9.24 17.17 -4.18
N ILE A 20 -10.51 17.61 -4.05
CA ILE A 20 -10.95 18.43 -2.91
C ILE A 20 -10.80 17.64 -1.61
N VAL A 21 -11.26 16.39 -1.57
CA VAL A 21 -11.11 15.53 -0.38
C VAL A 21 -9.63 15.33 -0.04
N ALA A 22 -8.77 15.08 -1.04
CA ALA A 22 -7.34 14.94 -0.82
C ALA A 22 -6.72 16.22 -0.23
N VAL A 23 -7.08 17.40 -0.75
CA VAL A 23 -6.61 18.69 -0.22
C VAL A 23 -7.08 18.91 1.22
N MET A 24 -8.31 18.51 1.55
CA MET A 24 -8.83 18.58 2.93
C MET A 24 -8.06 17.66 3.88
N ILE A 25 -7.74 16.44 3.47
CA ILE A 25 -6.93 15.51 4.28
C ILE A 25 -5.52 16.10 4.47
N VAL A 26 -4.88 16.57 3.39
CA VAL A 26 -3.53 17.16 3.47
C VAL A 26 -3.51 18.40 4.35
N SER A 27 -4.54 19.25 4.31
CA SER A 27 -4.58 20.45 5.15
C SER A 27 -4.71 20.11 6.64
N MET A 28 -5.47 19.06 6.99
CA MET A 28 -5.56 18.57 8.37
C MET A 28 -4.23 18.02 8.88
N PHE A 29 -3.45 17.34 8.03
CA PHE A 29 -2.16 16.73 8.39
C PHE A 29 -0.95 17.56 7.97
N LEU A 30 -1.15 18.84 7.59
CA LEU A 30 -0.10 19.67 7.00
C LEU A 30 1.10 19.85 7.94
N ASN A 31 0.84 19.98 9.25
CA ASN A 31 1.90 20.14 10.25
C ASN A 31 2.76 18.87 10.38
N ALA A 32 2.13 17.68 10.34
CA ALA A 32 2.86 16.42 10.38
C ALA A 32 3.70 16.24 9.10
N LEU A 33 3.12 16.58 7.94
CA LEU A 33 3.81 16.53 6.65
C LEU A 33 4.98 17.53 6.58
N HIS A 34 4.77 18.77 7.02
CA HIS A 34 5.82 19.80 7.04
C HIS A 34 6.98 19.38 7.93
N LYS A 35 6.69 18.80 9.12
CA LYS A 35 7.71 18.25 10.00
C LYS A 35 8.51 17.13 9.34
N ASP A 36 7.86 16.22 8.62
CA ASP A 36 8.55 15.15 7.89
C ASP A 36 9.44 15.69 6.77
N ILE A 37 8.93 16.64 5.97
CA ILE A 37 9.70 17.31 4.90
C ILE A 37 10.94 18.01 5.45
N VAL A 38 10.81 18.78 6.53
CA VAL A 38 11.94 19.47 7.17
C VAL A 38 12.97 18.47 7.70
N ASN A 39 12.52 17.36 8.30
CA ASN A 39 13.42 16.31 8.77
C ASN A 39 14.17 15.63 7.61
N ARG A 40 13.48 15.35 6.50
CA ARG A 40 14.12 14.78 5.28
C ARG A 40 15.09 15.75 4.63
N SER A 41 14.79 17.06 4.62
CA SER A 41 15.70 18.09 4.11
C SER A 41 16.99 18.21 4.93
N LYS A 42 16.91 17.90 6.23
CA LYS A 42 18.07 17.80 7.13
C LYS A 42 18.78 16.44 7.08
N ALA A 43 18.29 15.49 6.27
CA ALA A 43 18.94 14.20 6.16
C ALA A 43 20.35 14.37 5.57
N PRO A 44 21.34 13.61 6.07
CA PRO A 44 22.70 13.74 5.60
C PRO A 44 22.76 13.42 4.10
N VAL A 45 23.39 14.33 3.34
CA VAL A 45 23.68 14.11 1.92
C VAL A 45 24.64 12.94 1.74
N PHE A 46 24.64 12.34 0.56
CA PHE A 46 25.42 11.15 0.25
C PHE A 46 26.92 11.45 0.43
N ASP A 47 27.49 10.97 1.54
CA ASP A 47 28.87 11.17 1.94
C ASP A 47 29.52 9.81 2.28
N ALA A 48 30.85 9.73 2.19
CA ALA A 48 31.61 8.53 2.52
C ALA A 48 31.36 8.07 3.95
N ALA A 49 31.11 8.99 4.89
CA ALA A 49 30.72 8.67 6.26
C ALA A 49 29.35 7.95 6.34
N VAL A 50 28.36 8.41 5.56
CA VAL A 50 27.02 7.80 5.46
C VAL A 50 27.10 6.42 4.79
N LEU A 51 27.92 6.29 3.74
CA LEU A 51 28.15 5.01 3.07
C LEU A 51 28.81 4.01 4.02
N LYS A 52 29.84 4.43 4.77
CA LYS A 52 30.49 3.61 5.79
C LYS A 52 29.48 3.18 6.87
N GLN A 53 28.66 4.09 7.36
CA GLN A 53 27.62 3.78 8.36
C GLN A 53 26.59 2.79 7.81
N THR A 54 26.19 2.95 6.54
CA THR A 54 25.27 2.04 5.86
C THR A 54 25.89 0.64 5.74
N LEU A 55 27.15 0.54 5.30
CA LEU A 55 27.87 -0.74 5.21
C LEU A 55 28.07 -1.40 6.58
N MET A 56 28.31 -0.61 7.63
CA MET A 56 28.36 -1.13 9.00
C MET A 56 26.98 -1.62 9.45
N ASN A 57 25.90 -0.95 9.04
CA ASN A 57 24.53 -1.38 9.29
C ASN A 57 24.17 -2.70 8.61
N PHE A 58 24.80 -3.05 7.49
CA PHE A 58 24.62 -4.37 6.86
C PHE A 58 25.12 -5.54 7.74
N LYS A 59 26.00 -5.29 8.72
CA LYS A 59 26.39 -6.31 9.71
C LYS A 59 25.28 -6.59 10.73
N ASN A 60 24.28 -5.71 10.85
CA ASN A 60 23.16 -5.91 11.75
C ASN A 60 22.15 -6.89 11.12
N MET A 61 21.95 -8.03 11.78
CA MET A 61 21.03 -9.08 11.34
C MET A 61 19.62 -8.55 11.01
N ARG A 62 19.11 -7.57 11.78
CA ARG A 62 17.79 -6.97 11.56
C ARG A 62 17.68 -6.25 10.21
N ILE A 63 18.72 -5.54 9.79
CA ILE A 63 18.74 -4.80 8.53
C ILE A 63 18.89 -5.77 7.36
N MET A 64 19.73 -6.80 7.54
CA MET A 64 19.88 -7.86 6.56
C MET A 64 18.56 -8.62 6.31
N LEU A 65 17.72 -8.80 7.34
CA LEU A 65 16.38 -9.40 7.18
C LEU A 65 15.38 -8.43 6.55
N LEU A 66 15.53 -7.14 6.80
CA LEU A 66 14.64 -6.10 6.25
C LEU A 66 14.79 -5.96 4.74
N VAL A 67 16.01 -6.13 4.20
CA VAL A 67 16.29 -5.97 2.76
C VAL A 67 15.46 -6.94 1.89
N PRO A 68 15.48 -8.27 2.10
CA PRO A 68 14.64 -9.21 1.38
C PRO A 68 13.15 -8.90 1.54
N LEU A 69 12.74 -8.47 2.72
CA LEU A 69 11.34 -8.15 3.01
C LEU A 69 10.87 -6.90 2.24
N THR A 70 11.72 -5.88 2.10
CA THR A 70 11.45 -4.72 1.25
C THR A 70 11.38 -5.09 -0.23
N VAL A 71 12.26 -5.98 -0.70
CA VAL A 71 12.20 -6.48 -2.09
C VAL A 71 10.89 -7.23 -2.32
N PHE A 72 10.50 -8.09 -1.39
CA PHE A 72 9.23 -8.81 -1.44
C PHE A 72 8.03 -7.86 -1.51
N ASN A 73 7.99 -6.82 -0.66
CA ASN A 73 6.93 -5.81 -0.70
C ASN A 73 6.87 -5.09 -2.06
N GLY A 74 8.02 -4.76 -2.66
CA GLY A 74 8.06 -4.16 -4.00
C GLY A 74 7.53 -5.10 -5.09
N VAL A 75 7.86 -6.40 -5.02
CA VAL A 75 7.34 -7.41 -5.94
C VAL A 75 5.84 -7.59 -5.77
N GLU A 76 5.33 -7.59 -4.54
CA GLU A 76 3.90 -7.61 -4.22
C GLU A 76 3.17 -6.44 -4.88
N GLN A 77 3.65 -5.21 -4.69
CA GLN A 77 3.05 -4.02 -5.31
C GLN A 77 3.05 -4.11 -6.85
N ALA A 78 4.14 -4.61 -7.44
CA ALA A 78 4.22 -4.84 -8.89
C ALA A 78 3.23 -5.92 -9.36
N PHE A 79 3.03 -6.99 -8.59
CA PHE A 79 2.02 -8.01 -8.87
C PHE A 79 0.61 -7.42 -8.81
N VAL A 80 0.28 -6.66 -7.76
CA VAL A 80 -1.04 -6.05 -7.60
C VAL A 80 -1.31 -5.06 -8.75
N ALA A 81 -0.38 -4.16 -9.04
CA ALA A 81 -0.54 -3.15 -10.07
C ALA A 81 -0.48 -3.72 -11.51
N GLY A 82 0.31 -4.77 -11.74
CA GLY A 82 0.60 -5.30 -13.06
C GLY A 82 -0.24 -6.50 -13.47
N ILE A 83 -0.50 -7.42 -12.56
CA ILE A 83 -1.14 -8.72 -12.84
C ILE A 83 -2.54 -8.76 -12.24
N PHE A 84 -2.71 -8.45 -10.95
CA PHE A 84 -4.03 -8.51 -10.32
C PHE A 84 -5.07 -7.61 -11.01
N THR A 85 -4.72 -6.34 -11.25
CA THR A 85 -5.63 -5.40 -11.93
C THR A 85 -5.95 -5.80 -13.38
N LYS A 86 -4.97 -6.31 -14.12
CA LYS A 86 -5.11 -6.61 -15.56
C LYS A 86 -5.66 -8.00 -15.85
N ALA A 87 -5.24 -9.02 -15.10
CA ALA A 87 -5.61 -10.41 -15.36
C ALA A 87 -6.81 -10.87 -14.52
N PHE A 88 -6.99 -10.33 -13.32
CA PHE A 88 -8.11 -10.74 -12.45
C PHE A 88 -9.25 -9.71 -12.50
N VAL A 89 -8.96 -8.44 -12.20
CA VAL A 89 -10.00 -7.41 -12.15
C VAL A 89 -10.55 -7.09 -13.54
N ALA A 90 -9.69 -6.89 -14.54
CA ALA A 90 -10.18 -6.58 -15.89
C ALA A 90 -10.96 -7.75 -16.53
N CYS A 91 -10.55 -9.00 -16.30
CA CYS A 91 -11.22 -10.17 -16.84
C CYS A 91 -12.49 -10.58 -16.06
N GLY A 92 -12.48 -10.45 -14.73
CA GLY A 92 -13.61 -10.84 -13.88
C GLY A 92 -14.69 -9.77 -13.71
N LEU A 93 -14.28 -8.49 -13.60
CA LEU A 93 -15.18 -7.36 -13.37
C LEU A 93 -15.32 -6.42 -14.58
N GLY A 94 -14.31 -6.37 -15.44
CA GLY A 94 -14.22 -5.43 -16.54
C GLY A 94 -13.29 -4.25 -16.23
N VAL A 95 -12.75 -3.65 -17.29
CA VAL A 95 -11.76 -2.56 -17.21
C VAL A 95 -12.31 -1.31 -16.49
N SER A 96 -13.61 -1.06 -16.58
CA SER A 96 -14.27 0.04 -15.87
C SER A 96 -14.21 -0.08 -14.34
N HIS A 97 -14.04 -1.30 -13.82
CA HIS A 97 -14.04 -1.56 -12.38
C HIS A 97 -12.66 -1.47 -11.73
N ILE A 98 -11.58 -1.39 -12.51
CA ILE A 98 -10.19 -1.33 -12.01
C ILE A 98 -10.01 -0.17 -11.04
N GLY A 99 -10.49 1.03 -11.42
CA GLY A 99 -10.38 2.22 -10.58
C GLY A 99 -11.05 2.05 -9.22
N PHE A 100 -12.24 1.45 -9.18
CA PHE A 100 -12.97 1.21 -7.93
C PHE A 100 -12.26 0.22 -7.02
N VAL A 101 -11.66 -0.84 -7.57
CA VAL A 101 -10.87 -1.81 -6.79
C VAL A 101 -9.60 -1.14 -6.24
N CYS A 102 -8.91 -0.31 -7.03
CA CYS A 102 -7.76 0.46 -6.56
C CYS A 102 -8.12 1.46 -5.46
N THR A 103 -9.29 2.11 -5.55
CA THR A 103 -9.78 2.98 -4.48
C THR A 103 -10.08 2.19 -3.21
N ALA A 104 -10.71 1.02 -3.32
CA ALA A 104 -10.97 0.15 -2.18
C ALA A 104 -9.67 -0.33 -1.51
N PHE A 105 -8.68 -0.72 -2.31
CA PHE A 105 -7.32 -1.02 -1.86
C PHE A 105 -6.72 0.16 -1.07
N GLY A 106 -6.74 1.37 -1.63
CA GLY A 106 -6.15 2.55 -1.00
C GLY A 106 -6.87 3.00 0.28
N VAL A 107 -8.20 2.87 0.33
CA VAL A 107 -8.98 3.15 1.54
C VAL A 107 -8.66 2.13 2.64
N ALA A 108 -8.59 0.84 2.28
CA ALA A 108 -8.21 -0.21 3.23
C ALA A 108 -6.79 0.00 3.77
N ASP A 109 -5.84 0.32 2.89
CA ASP A 109 -4.46 0.63 3.25
C ASP A 109 -4.38 1.83 4.23
N ALA A 110 -5.08 2.92 3.93
CA ALA A 110 -5.11 4.11 4.78
C ALA A 110 -5.69 3.82 6.17
N ILE A 111 -6.82 3.11 6.25
CA ILE A 111 -7.45 2.73 7.53
C ILE A 111 -6.51 1.82 8.32
N CYS A 112 -5.95 0.81 7.68
CA CYS A 112 -5.05 -0.15 8.32
C CYS A 112 -3.76 0.52 8.82
N SER A 113 -3.19 1.46 8.06
CA SER A 113 -2.01 2.22 8.46
C SER A 113 -2.25 3.05 9.72
N LEU A 114 -3.45 3.63 9.88
CA LEU A 114 -3.84 4.35 11.10
C LEU A 114 -4.01 3.42 12.30
N VAL A 115 -4.49 2.20 12.08
CA VAL A 115 -4.73 1.20 13.14
C VAL A 115 -3.44 0.50 13.58
N PHE A 116 -2.58 0.13 12.63
CA PHE A 116 -1.37 -0.65 12.92
C PHE A 116 -0.31 0.16 13.66
N GLY A 117 -0.23 1.49 13.48
CA GLY A 117 0.70 2.35 14.21
C GLY A 117 0.57 2.21 15.74
N PRO A 118 -0.62 2.46 16.34
CA PRO A 118 -0.87 2.19 17.75
C PRO A 118 -0.70 0.72 18.15
N LEU A 119 -1.09 -0.21 17.28
CA LEU A 119 -1.03 -1.66 17.54
C LEU A 119 0.40 -2.16 17.79
N ILE A 120 1.40 -1.59 17.11
CA ILE A 120 2.83 -1.89 17.34
C ILE A 120 3.22 -1.65 18.81
N LYS A 121 2.67 -0.60 19.44
CA LYS A 121 3.00 -0.26 20.83
C LYS A 121 2.42 -1.27 21.82
N LEU A 122 1.37 -1.99 21.44
CA LEU A 122 0.68 -2.94 22.33
C LEU A 122 1.23 -4.37 22.21
N PHE A 123 1.50 -4.84 20.98
CA PHE A 123 1.88 -6.24 20.72
C PHE A 123 3.33 -6.41 20.22
N GLY A 124 4.05 -5.32 19.96
CA GLY A 124 5.36 -5.35 19.31
C GLY A 124 5.28 -5.57 17.80
N ARG A 125 6.43 -5.54 17.13
CA ARG A 125 6.54 -5.52 15.66
C ARG A 125 6.39 -6.91 15.01
N MET A 126 6.88 -7.96 15.68
CA MET A 126 6.92 -9.32 15.11
C MET A 126 5.54 -9.94 14.85
N PRO A 127 4.53 -9.83 15.75
CA PRO A 127 3.20 -10.37 15.49
C PRO A 127 2.52 -9.74 14.26
N LEU A 128 2.75 -8.45 14.04
CA LEU A 128 2.23 -7.74 12.86
C LEU A 128 2.87 -8.23 11.57
N PHE A 129 4.19 -8.47 11.55
CA PHE A 129 4.86 -9.08 10.40
C PHE A 129 4.31 -10.48 10.08
N VAL A 130 4.08 -11.31 11.11
CA VAL A 130 3.49 -12.65 10.92
C VAL A 130 2.07 -12.54 10.38
N PHE A 131 1.26 -11.62 10.92
CA PHE A 131 -0.09 -11.35 10.43
C PHE A 131 -0.09 -10.95 8.94
N GLY A 132 0.78 -10.03 8.54
CA GLY A 132 0.94 -9.65 7.13
C GLY A 132 1.36 -10.83 6.25
N ALA A 133 2.30 -11.65 6.71
CA ALA A 133 2.79 -12.82 5.97
C ALA A 133 1.70 -13.87 5.75
N VAL A 134 0.94 -14.17 6.80
CA VAL A 134 -0.19 -15.12 6.74
C VAL A 134 -1.27 -14.57 5.81
N ASN A 135 -1.62 -13.29 5.94
CA ASN A 135 -2.63 -12.67 5.09
C ASN A 135 -2.23 -12.74 3.60
N ASN A 136 -1.00 -12.33 3.28
CA ASN A 136 -0.51 -12.36 1.90
C ASN A 136 -0.45 -13.81 1.35
N MET A 137 0.03 -14.77 2.14
CA MET A 137 0.07 -16.18 1.74
C MET A 137 -1.34 -16.73 1.47
N LEU A 138 -2.31 -16.46 2.36
CA LEU A 138 -3.70 -16.88 2.16
C LEU A 138 -4.31 -16.26 0.92
N MET A 139 -4.00 -14.99 0.63
CA MET A 139 -4.45 -14.31 -0.59
C MET A 139 -3.87 -14.93 -1.85
N ILE A 140 -2.57 -15.20 -1.89
CA ILE A 140 -1.92 -15.86 -3.03
C ILE A 140 -2.54 -17.24 -3.27
N VAL A 141 -2.69 -18.06 -2.22
CA VAL A 141 -3.30 -19.39 -2.30
C VAL A 141 -4.74 -19.30 -2.81
N THR A 142 -5.52 -18.35 -2.31
CA THR A 142 -6.89 -18.12 -2.76
C THR A 142 -6.94 -17.78 -4.25
N LEU A 143 -6.08 -16.88 -4.72
CA LEU A 143 -6.01 -16.50 -6.13
C LEU A 143 -5.49 -17.62 -7.06
N MET A 144 -4.73 -18.58 -6.53
CA MET A 144 -4.27 -19.75 -7.30
C MET A 144 -5.35 -20.82 -7.45
N ILE A 145 -6.14 -21.06 -6.40
CA ILE A 145 -7.13 -22.15 -6.39
C ILE A 145 -8.46 -21.69 -7.00
N TRP A 146 -8.84 -20.43 -6.78
CA TRP A 146 -10.15 -19.93 -7.14
C TRP A 146 -10.28 -19.70 -8.66
N PRO A 147 -11.22 -20.40 -9.35
CA PRO A 147 -11.50 -20.12 -10.74
C PRO A 147 -12.26 -18.78 -10.87
N LEU A 148 -11.83 -17.93 -11.79
CA LEU A 148 -12.49 -16.66 -12.10
C LEU A 148 -13.93 -16.91 -12.59
N ASN A 149 -14.89 -16.77 -11.68
CA ASN A 149 -16.31 -16.91 -11.97
C ASN A 149 -16.97 -15.51 -12.08
N PRO A 150 -17.65 -15.20 -13.20
CA PRO A 150 -18.35 -13.92 -13.37
C PRO A 150 -19.47 -13.62 -12.35
N ALA A 151 -19.97 -14.65 -11.64
CA ALA A 151 -20.99 -14.49 -10.60
C ALA A 151 -20.45 -13.88 -9.29
N ASP A 152 -19.16 -14.07 -9.02
CA ASP A 152 -18.55 -13.84 -7.71
C ASP A 152 -17.78 -12.51 -7.65
N LYS A 153 -18.41 -11.45 -8.17
CA LYS A 153 -17.80 -10.11 -8.35
C LYS A 153 -17.30 -9.50 -7.05
N ALA A 154 -17.96 -9.77 -5.92
CA ALA A 154 -17.59 -9.24 -4.62
C ALA A 154 -16.21 -9.73 -4.15
N ILE A 155 -15.80 -10.93 -4.54
CA ILE A 155 -14.53 -11.54 -4.09
C ILE A 155 -13.34 -10.71 -4.56
N LEU A 156 -13.38 -10.14 -5.76
CA LEU A 156 -12.29 -9.32 -6.30
C LEU A 156 -12.15 -7.96 -5.59
N TYR A 157 -13.26 -7.40 -5.09
CA TYR A 157 -13.22 -6.20 -4.25
C TYR A 157 -12.63 -6.50 -2.87
N VAL A 158 -13.08 -7.60 -2.25
CA VAL A 158 -12.56 -8.06 -0.96
C VAL A 158 -11.07 -8.37 -1.09
N ALA A 159 -10.67 -9.08 -2.15
CA ALA A 159 -9.26 -9.35 -2.45
C ALA A 159 -8.45 -8.06 -2.55
N GLY A 160 -8.96 -7.03 -3.24
CA GLY A 160 -8.31 -5.72 -3.30
C GLY A 160 -8.13 -5.06 -1.93
N CYS A 161 -9.15 -5.11 -1.07
CA CYS A 161 -9.04 -4.59 0.30
C CYS A 161 -8.02 -5.37 1.15
N VAL A 162 -8.00 -6.69 1.01
CA VAL A 162 -7.09 -7.57 1.77
C VAL A 162 -5.64 -7.37 1.33
N TRP A 163 -5.40 -7.16 0.03
CA TRP A 163 -4.10 -6.73 -0.49
C TRP A 163 -3.69 -5.36 0.08
N GLY A 164 -4.62 -4.39 0.14
CA GLY A 164 -4.35 -3.08 0.75
C GLY A 164 -4.00 -3.18 2.24
N MET A 165 -4.65 -4.09 2.97
CA MET A 165 -4.30 -4.37 4.35
C MET A 165 -2.89 -4.97 4.50
N ALA A 166 -2.49 -5.89 3.61
CA ALA A 166 -1.15 -6.45 3.63
C ALA A 166 -0.08 -5.37 3.33
N ASP A 167 -0.31 -4.54 2.32
CA ASP A 167 0.58 -3.41 1.97
C ASP A 167 0.74 -2.45 3.16
N ALA A 168 -0.35 -2.13 3.86
CA ALA A 168 -0.31 -1.30 5.07
C ALA A 168 0.55 -1.92 6.18
N VAL A 169 0.47 -3.24 6.39
CA VAL A 169 1.34 -3.93 7.35
C VAL A 169 2.79 -3.72 6.95
N TRP A 170 3.18 -4.06 5.72
CA TRP A 170 4.57 -3.99 5.29
C TRP A 170 5.12 -2.57 5.36
N ASN A 171 4.40 -1.59 4.80
CA ASN A 171 4.87 -0.21 4.79
C ASN A 171 4.95 0.38 6.21
N THR A 172 3.93 0.15 7.04
CA THR A 172 3.92 0.66 8.42
C THR A 172 5.00 0.00 9.26
N GLN A 173 5.19 -1.32 9.09
CA GLN A 173 6.22 -2.04 9.83
C GLN A 173 7.61 -1.64 9.34
N ILE A 174 7.95 -1.75 8.05
CA ILE A 174 9.30 -1.46 7.50
C ILE A 174 9.74 -0.03 7.82
N ASN A 175 8.86 0.94 7.62
CA ASN A 175 9.14 2.36 7.84
C ASN A 175 8.98 2.79 9.31
N GLY A 176 8.49 1.89 10.18
CA GLY A 176 8.38 2.13 11.62
C GLY A 176 9.76 2.36 12.25
N GLY A 177 9.92 3.52 12.89
CA GLY A 177 11.15 3.90 13.60
C GLY A 177 11.49 2.97 14.77
N PRO A 178 12.70 3.09 15.36
CA PRO A 178 13.08 2.33 16.54
C PRO A 178 12.06 2.55 17.66
N GLN A 179 11.65 1.47 18.33
CA GLN A 179 10.94 1.57 19.59
C GLN A 179 11.91 2.23 20.58
N GLY A 180 11.55 3.42 21.07
CA GLY A 180 12.23 4.06 22.19
C GLY A 180 12.09 3.20 23.44
#